data_AF-A0A848T2J4-F1
#
_entry.id   AF-A0A848T2J4-F1
#
_cell.length_a   1.000
_cell.length_b   1.000
_cell.length_c   1.000
_cell.angle_alpha   90.00
_cell.angle_beta   90.00
_cell.angle_gamma   90.00
#
_symmetry.space_group_name_H-M   'P 1'
#
loop_
_entity.id
_entity.type
_entity.pdbx_description
1 polymer ?
#
loop_
_entity_poly.entity_id
_entity_poly.type
_entity_poly.pdbx_seq_one_letter_code
_entity_poly.pdbx_strand_id
1 'polypeptide(L)'
;MKKWYAKAIIQKALTFFPFGFKINYLFQKHVTKAVLIHDDFFEDLTSRGRFIIKEAGQDLRGLKFAEIGSGWHPIIPVLLFLNGAEKIVTVDLNSHFRLSNLYLLIQKLLNLIETGKATFPYTADRVMVLKSLPPPINFCLSTQF
;
A
#
# COMPACT_ATOMS: atom_id res chain seq x y z
N MET A 1 -15.21 9.02 26.67
CA MET A 1 -15.67 8.45 25.37
C MET A 1 -14.64 7.45 24.86
N LYS A 2 -15.03 6.29 24.30
CA LYS A 2 -14.07 5.38 23.66
C LYS A 2 -13.42 6.12 22.47
N LYS A 3 -12.13 5.91 22.24
CA LYS A 3 -11.33 6.62 21.21
C LYS A 3 -11.97 6.56 19.81
N TRP A 4 -12.69 5.49 19.48
CA TRP A 4 -13.36 5.34 18.19
C TRP A 4 -14.58 6.26 18.01
N TYR A 5 -15.31 6.60 19.07
CA TYR A 5 -16.44 7.54 18.99
C TYR A 5 -15.95 8.94 18.60
N ALA A 6 -14.84 9.39 19.20
CA ALA A 6 -14.24 10.67 18.84
C ALA A 6 -13.84 10.70 17.37
N LYS A 7 -13.22 9.62 16.86
CA LYS A 7 -12.87 9.49 15.43
C LYS A 7 -14.12 9.56 14.54
N ALA A 8 -15.20 8.88 14.92
CA ALA A 8 -16.44 8.87 14.14
C ALA A 8 -17.11 10.26 14.11
N ILE A 9 -17.16 10.96 15.25
CA ILE A 9 -17.71 12.32 15.34
C ILE A 9 -16.90 13.29 14.48
N ILE A 10 -15.56 13.25 14.56
CA ILE A 10 -14.68 14.10 13.75
C ILE A 10 -14.87 13.81 12.25
N GLN A 11 -14.91 12.54 11.86
CA GLN A 11 -15.13 12.18 10.45
C GLN A 11 -16.51 12.63 9.97
N LYS A 12 -17.56 12.48 10.78
CA LYS A 12 -18.91 12.94 10.45
C LYS A 12 -18.96 14.46 10.31
N ALA A 13 -18.30 15.20 11.21
CA ALA A 13 -18.21 16.66 11.11
C ALA A 13 -17.51 17.09 9.82
N LEU A 14 -16.41 16.44 9.43
CA LEU A 14 -15.67 16.72 8.19
C LEU A 14 -16.53 16.50 6.92
N THR A 15 -17.55 15.64 6.95
CA THR A 15 -18.45 15.46 5.79
C THR A 15 -19.34 16.67 5.50
N PHE A 16 -19.58 17.54 6.49
CA PHE A 16 -20.41 18.74 6.32
C PHE A 16 -19.61 19.99 5.89
N PHE A 17 -18.27 19.94 5.91
CA PHE A 17 -17.43 21.07 5.53
C PHE A 17 -17.16 21.10 4.01
N PRO A 18 -17.20 22.29 3.36
CA PRO A 18 -16.71 22.43 2.00
C PRO A 18 -15.23 22.05 1.96
N PHE A 19 -14.83 21.23 0.99
CA PHE A 19 -13.48 20.66 0.87
C PHE A 19 -13.07 19.68 1.99
N GLY A 20 -14.03 19.05 2.68
CA GLY A 20 -13.77 18.05 3.73
C GLY A 20 -12.78 16.95 3.35
N PHE A 21 -12.76 16.51 2.08
CA PHE A 21 -11.75 15.57 1.57
C PHE A 21 -10.31 16.11 1.60
N LYS A 22 -10.09 17.37 1.21
CA LYS A 22 -8.77 18.01 1.25
C LYS A 22 -8.31 18.22 2.69
N ILE A 23 -9.22 18.63 3.57
CA ILE A 23 -8.95 18.81 5.00
C ILE A 23 -8.61 17.46 5.64
N ASN A 24 -9.40 16.42 5.36
CA ASN A 24 -9.13 15.07 5.82
C ASN A 24 -7.79 14.54 5.29
N TYR A 25 -7.46 14.80 4.02
CA TYR A 25 -6.15 14.45 3.47
C TYR A 25 -5.00 15.19 4.16
N LEU A 26 -5.10 16.51 4.36
CA LEU A 26 -4.09 17.31 5.04
C LEU A 26 -3.93 16.89 6.50
N PHE A 27 -5.03 16.61 7.19
CA PHE A 27 -5.04 16.08 8.55
C PHE A 27 -4.38 14.69 8.60
N GLN A 28 -4.70 13.83 7.64
CA GLN A 28 -4.09 12.50 7.56
C GLN A 28 -2.60 12.56 7.24
N LYS A 29 -2.18 13.49 6.36
CA LYS A 29 -0.78 13.67 5.96
C LYS A 29 0.06 14.27 7.09
N HIS A 30 -0.40 15.34 7.75
CA HIS A 30 0.43 16.12 8.67
C HIS A 30 0.20 15.77 10.15
N VAL A 31 -1.01 15.38 10.54
CA VAL A 31 -1.35 15.12 11.95
C VAL A 31 -1.25 13.64 12.26
N THR A 32 -2.03 12.80 11.58
CA THR A 32 -2.03 11.36 11.87
C THR A 32 -0.89 10.61 11.18
N LYS A 33 -0.25 11.25 10.20
CA LYS A 33 0.77 10.66 9.30
C LYS A 33 0.35 9.34 8.63
N ALA A 34 -0.94 9.03 8.61
CA ALA A 34 -1.52 7.80 8.05
C ALA A 34 -1.29 7.61 6.54
N VAL A 35 -0.82 8.67 5.86
CA VAL A 35 -0.46 8.65 4.43
C VAL A 35 1.00 8.19 4.23
N LEU A 36 1.84 8.28 5.24
CA LEU A 36 3.26 7.94 5.16
C LEU A 36 3.48 6.44 5.43
N ILE A 37 4.43 5.83 4.73
CA ILE A 37 4.88 4.46 5.02
C ILE A 37 5.84 4.54 6.22
N HIS A 38 5.32 4.41 7.43
CA HIS A 38 6.14 4.16 8.61
C HIS A 38 6.67 2.73 8.61
N ASP A 39 7.85 2.51 9.18
CA ASP A 39 8.49 1.18 9.19
C ASP A 39 7.63 0.16 9.95
N ASP A 40 7.11 0.50 11.13
CA ASP A 40 6.21 -0.37 11.90
C ASP A 40 4.95 -0.79 11.11
N PHE A 41 4.34 0.17 10.40
CA PHE A 41 3.13 -0.09 9.59
C PHE A 41 3.44 -1.00 8.39
N PHE A 42 4.60 -0.79 7.78
CA PHE A 42 5.09 -1.60 6.69
C PHE A 42 5.42 -3.03 7.16
N GLU A 43 6.04 -3.18 8.32
CA GLU A 43 6.34 -4.48 8.93
C GLU A 43 5.07 -5.25 9.30
N ASP A 44 4.06 -4.58 9.88
CA ASP A 44 2.76 -5.20 10.16
C ASP A 44 2.08 -5.69 8.88
N LEU A 45 2.02 -4.85 7.84
CA LEU A 45 1.38 -5.23 6.58
C LEU A 45 2.15 -6.32 5.82
N THR A 46 3.48 -6.29 5.83
CA THR A 46 4.26 -7.39 5.25
C THR A 46 4.05 -8.68 6.02
N SER A 47 3.92 -8.62 7.35
CA SER A 47 3.57 -9.78 8.18
C SER A 47 2.21 -10.38 7.84
N ARG A 48 1.19 -9.53 7.68
CA ARG A 48 -0.14 -9.96 7.21
C ARG A 48 -0.09 -10.55 5.81
N GLY A 49 0.67 -9.93 4.90
CA GLY A 49 0.87 -10.46 3.55
C GLY A 49 1.46 -11.86 3.58
N ARG A 50 2.51 -12.09 4.38
CA ARG A 50 3.10 -13.43 4.58
C ARG A 50 2.08 -14.44 5.08
N PHE A 51 1.26 -14.05 6.05
CA PHE A 51 0.20 -14.91 6.56
C PHE A 51 -0.77 -15.30 5.44
N ILE A 52 -1.28 -14.35 4.66
CA ILE A 52 -2.19 -14.61 3.53
C ILE A 52 -1.54 -15.54 2.49
N ILE A 53 -0.29 -15.27 2.11
CA ILE A 53 0.44 -16.10 1.14
C ILE A 53 0.62 -17.52 1.65
N LYS A 54 0.93 -17.68 2.95
CA LYS A 54 1.09 -18.98 3.59
C LYS A 54 -0.23 -19.76 3.58
N GLU A 55 -1.34 -19.13 3.95
CA GLU A 55 -2.66 -19.76 3.96
C GLU A 55 -3.13 -20.14 2.54
N ALA A 56 -2.69 -19.40 1.52
CA ALA A 56 -3.00 -19.68 0.12
C ALA A 56 -2.08 -20.74 -0.53
N GLY A 57 -1.10 -21.32 0.20
CA GLY A 57 -0.25 -22.41 -0.29
C GLY A 57 1.14 -22.00 -0.81
N GLN A 58 1.62 -20.80 -0.47
CA GLN A 58 2.94 -20.23 -0.79
C GLN A 58 3.21 -19.94 -2.28
N ASP A 59 2.71 -20.76 -3.19
CA ASP A 59 2.73 -20.52 -4.64
C ASP A 59 1.36 -20.04 -5.10
N LEU A 60 1.30 -18.77 -5.54
CA LEU A 60 0.03 -18.14 -5.93
C LEU A 60 -0.21 -18.18 -7.45
N ARG A 61 0.61 -18.91 -8.21
CA ARG A 61 0.44 -19.01 -9.67
C ARG A 61 -0.95 -19.55 -10.03
N GLY A 62 -1.61 -18.88 -10.97
CA GLY A 62 -2.98 -19.19 -11.39
C GLY A 62 -4.09 -18.73 -10.42
N LEU A 63 -3.73 -18.18 -9.25
CA LEU A 63 -4.70 -17.67 -8.30
C LEU A 63 -5.07 -16.21 -8.60
N LYS A 64 -6.33 -15.88 -8.30
CA LYS A 64 -6.93 -14.56 -8.52
C LYS A 64 -7.40 -13.99 -7.20
N PHE A 65 -7.08 -12.73 -6.95
CA PHE A 65 -7.38 -12.05 -5.68
C PHE A 65 -8.25 -10.83 -5.91
N ALA A 66 -9.16 -10.60 -4.96
CA ALA A 66 -9.94 -9.38 -4.86
C ALA A 66 -9.62 -8.70 -3.52
N GLU A 67 -9.20 -7.44 -3.57
CA GLU A 67 -8.98 -6.60 -2.40
C GLU A 67 -10.01 -5.47 -2.37
N ILE A 68 -10.57 -5.22 -1.19
CA ILE A 68 -11.46 -4.09 -0.94
C ILE A 68 -10.71 -3.09 -0.07
N GLY A 69 -10.44 -1.91 -0.62
CA GLY A 69 -9.74 -0.83 0.07
C GLY A 69 -8.22 -0.99 0.03
N SER A 70 -7.60 -0.63 -1.10
CA SER A 70 -6.13 -0.64 -1.25
C SER A 70 -5.46 0.50 -0.47
N GLY A 71 -6.24 1.53 -0.12
CA GLY A 71 -5.78 2.66 0.69
C GLY A 71 -4.74 3.53 -0.03
N TRP A 72 -3.71 3.96 0.70
CA TRP A 72 -2.65 4.83 0.17
C TRP A 72 -1.51 4.06 -0.51
N HIS A 73 -1.32 2.80 -0.10
CA HIS A 73 -0.19 1.93 -0.47
C HIS A 73 -0.68 0.49 -0.61
N PRO A 74 -0.77 -0.07 -1.82
CA PRO A 74 -1.27 -1.43 -2.03
C PRO A 74 -0.18 -2.47 -1.70
N ILE A 75 0.25 -2.53 -0.44
CA ILE A 75 1.32 -3.43 0.02
C ILE A 75 0.93 -4.89 -0.22
N ILE A 76 -0.28 -5.30 0.19
CA ILE A 76 -0.73 -6.67 0.04
C ILE A 76 -0.84 -7.08 -1.44
N PRO A 77 -1.46 -6.30 -2.35
CA PRO A 77 -1.47 -6.60 -3.78
C PRO A 77 -0.08 -6.81 -4.37
N VAL A 78 0.89 -5.95 -4.02
CA VAL A 78 2.25 -6.08 -4.54
C VAL A 78 2.93 -7.34 -4.00
N LEU A 79 2.69 -7.72 -2.73
CA LEU A 79 3.21 -8.97 -2.17
C LEU A 79 2.58 -10.20 -2.83
N LEU A 80 1.27 -10.18 -3.12
CA LEU A 80 0.59 -11.24 -3.86
C LEU A 80 1.16 -11.37 -5.28
N PHE A 81 1.39 -10.25 -5.96
CA PHE A 81 2.02 -10.22 -7.28
C PHE A 81 3.42 -10.83 -7.25
N LEU A 82 4.25 -10.46 -6.28
CA LEU A 82 5.59 -11.00 -6.11
C LEU A 82 5.61 -12.52 -5.89
N ASN A 83 4.52 -13.09 -5.37
CA ASN A 83 4.34 -14.53 -5.15
C ASN A 83 3.64 -15.26 -6.31
N GLY A 84 3.51 -14.59 -7.45
CA GLY A 84 3.07 -15.22 -8.69
C GLY A 84 1.58 -15.11 -8.98
N ALA A 85 0.80 -14.39 -8.18
CA ALA A 85 -0.63 -14.18 -8.41
C ALA A 85 -0.93 -13.76 -9.86
N GLU A 86 -1.90 -14.42 -10.50
CA GLU A 86 -2.22 -14.21 -11.91
C GLU A 86 -2.89 -12.85 -12.11
N LYS A 87 -3.86 -12.54 -11.24
CA LYS A 87 -4.66 -11.32 -11.32
C LYS A 87 -5.04 -10.84 -9.92
N ILE A 88 -4.81 -9.56 -9.66
CA ILE A 88 -5.27 -8.90 -8.43
C ILE A 88 -6.18 -7.74 -8.84
N VAL A 89 -7.41 -7.73 -8.31
CA VAL A 89 -8.38 -6.65 -8.52
C VAL A 89 -8.55 -5.91 -7.21
N THR A 90 -8.19 -4.63 -7.19
CA THR A 90 -8.39 -3.76 -6.03
C THR A 90 -9.57 -2.82 -6.30
N VAL A 91 -10.51 -2.72 -5.35
CA VAL A 91 -11.66 -1.82 -5.46
C VAL A 91 -11.64 -0.85 -4.29
N ASP A 92 -11.69 0.45 -4.60
CA ASP A 92 -11.70 1.52 -3.61
C ASP A 92 -12.94 2.41 -3.74
N LEU A 93 -13.55 2.77 -2.61
CA LEU A 93 -14.65 3.72 -2.60
C LEU A 93 -14.19 5.14 -2.99
N ASN A 94 -12.99 5.52 -2.54
CA ASN A 94 -12.33 6.76 -2.92
C ASN A 94 -10.93 6.42 -3.43
N SER A 95 -10.60 6.86 -4.64
CA SER A 95 -9.29 6.62 -5.23
C SER A 95 -8.21 7.47 -4.54
N HIS A 96 -7.69 6.97 -3.42
CA HIS A 96 -6.53 7.51 -2.72
C HIS A 96 -5.20 7.04 -3.32
N PHE A 97 -5.27 6.06 -4.22
CA PHE A 97 -4.14 5.50 -4.93
C PHE A 97 -3.38 6.56 -5.74
N ARG A 98 -2.05 6.55 -5.62
CA ARG A 98 -1.14 7.39 -6.41
C ARG A 98 0.00 6.55 -6.96
N LEU A 99 0.31 6.75 -8.25
CA LEU A 99 1.42 6.05 -8.91
C LEU A 99 2.77 6.32 -8.23
N SER A 100 3.00 7.52 -7.71
CA SER A 100 4.21 7.86 -6.94
C SER A 100 4.36 7.00 -5.68
N ASN A 101 3.27 6.76 -4.97
CA ASN A 101 3.26 5.95 -3.75
C ASN A 101 3.52 4.47 -4.07
N LEU A 102 2.89 3.96 -5.13
CA LEU A 102 3.17 2.60 -5.61
C LEU A 102 4.64 2.44 -5.99
N TYR A 103 5.20 3.41 -6.71
CA TYR A 103 6.61 3.37 -7.09
C TYR A 103 7.52 3.37 -5.86
N LEU A 104 7.29 4.25 -4.88
CA LEU A 104 8.05 4.27 -3.62
C LEU A 104 7.97 2.93 -2.87
N LEU A 105 6.77 2.34 -2.81
CA LEU A 105 6.55 1.04 -2.22
C LEU A 105 7.36 -0.05 -2.94
N ILE A 106 7.32 -0.07 -4.27
CA ILE A 106 8.08 -1.03 -5.09
C ILE A 106 9.59 -0.87 -4.82
N GLN A 107 10.10 0.36 -4.82
CA GLN A 107 11.52 0.63 -4.53
C GLN A 107 11.92 0.14 -3.13
N LYS A 108 11.07 0.38 -2.12
CA LYS A 108 11.31 -0.11 -0.75
C LYS A 108 11.37 -1.64 -0.71
N LEU A 109 10.44 -2.33 -1.38
CA LEU A 109 10.41 -3.79 -1.44
C LEU A 109 11.62 -4.37 -2.19
N LEU A 110 11.99 -3.78 -3.33
CA LEU A 110 13.16 -4.20 -4.12
C LEU A 110 14.46 -4.03 -3.32
N ASN A 111 14.63 -2.92 -2.61
CA ASN A 111 15.77 -2.70 -1.73
C ASN A 111 15.87 -3.78 -0.64
N LEU A 112 14.75 -4.17 -0.03
CA LEU A 112 14.74 -5.26 0.96
C LEU A 112 15.17 -6.60 0.35
N ILE A 113 14.75 -6.89 -0.89
CA ILE A 113 15.17 -8.09 -1.62
C ILE A 113 16.67 -8.05 -1.91
N GLU A 114 17.16 -6.94 -2.44
CA GLU A 114 18.57 -6.76 -2.83
C GLU A 114 19.52 -6.81 -1.63
N THR A 115 19.11 -6.27 -0.49
CA THR A 115 19.88 -6.30 0.76
C THR A 115 19.74 -7.60 1.55
N GLY A 116 18.96 -8.57 1.06
CA GLY A 116 18.71 -9.84 1.75
C GLY A 116 17.86 -9.72 3.02
N LYS A 117 17.19 -8.58 3.22
CA LYS A 117 16.33 -8.29 4.37
C LYS A 117 14.86 -8.62 4.15
N ALA A 118 14.49 -9.06 2.94
CA ALA A 118 13.12 -9.44 2.62
C ALA A 118 12.68 -10.62 3.49
N THR A 119 11.64 -10.42 4.28
CA THR A 119 11.06 -11.45 5.16
C THR A 119 9.91 -12.20 4.51
N PHE A 120 9.47 -11.77 3.33
CA PHE A 120 8.34 -12.33 2.58
C PHE A 120 8.83 -13.18 1.40
N PRO A 121 8.08 -14.22 0.99
CA PRO A 121 8.40 -14.99 -0.20
C PRO A 121 8.21 -14.14 -1.47
N TYR A 122 8.95 -14.48 -2.53
CA TYR A 122 8.88 -13.83 -3.84
C TYR A 122 9.44 -14.75 -4.93
N THR A 123 9.12 -14.42 -6.18
CA THR A 123 9.56 -15.14 -7.38
C THR A 123 10.43 -14.24 -8.25
N ALA A 124 11.50 -14.80 -8.82
CA ALA A 124 12.53 -14.03 -9.53
C ALA A 124 11.99 -13.32 -10.78
N ASP A 125 11.08 -13.96 -11.51
CA ASP A 125 10.41 -13.40 -12.69
C ASP A 125 9.58 -12.16 -12.32
N ARG A 126 8.82 -12.20 -11.23
CA ARG A 126 8.02 -11.06 -10.77
C ARG A 126 8.88 -9.90 -10.28
N VAL A 127 9.99 -10.21 -9.61
CA VAL A 127 10.98 -9.19 -9.22
C VAL A 127 11.55 -8.49 -10.46
N MET A 128 11.88 -9.24 -11.50
CA MET A 128 12.38 -8.67 -12.76
C MET A 128 11.36 -7.74 -13.43
N VAL A 129 10.08 -8.12 -13.42
CA VAL A 129 8.99 -7.26 -13.91
C VAL A 129 8.97 -5.94 -13.13
N LEU A 130 9.01 -5.98 -11.79
CA LEU A 130 9.01 -4.75 -10.99
C LEU A 130 10.24 -3.86 -11.25
N LYS A 131 11.42 -4.46 -11.44
CA LYS A 131 12.65 -3.71 -11.77
C LYS A 131 12.58 -3.04 -13.14
N SER A 132 11.81 -3.58 -14.07
CA SER A 132 11.63 -3.01 -15.42
C SER A 132 10.66 -1.83 -15.48
N LEU A 133 9.92 -1.55 -14.39
CA LEU A 133 8.92 -0.49 -14.38
C LEU A 133 9.58 0.88 -14.38
N PRO A 134 9.20 1.79 -15.30
CA PRO A 134 9.73 3.14 -15.32
C PRO A 134 9.19 3.97 -14.13
N PRO A 135 9.94 4.98 -13.65
CA PRO A 135 9.42 5.94 -12.70
C PRO A 135 8.24 6.72 -13.29
N PRO A 136 7.26 7.15 -12.47
CA PRO A 136 6.16 7.96 -12.96
C PRO A 136 6.66 9.34 -13.43
N ILE A 137 6.01 9.89 -14.47
CA ILE A 137 6.44 11.11 -15.18
C ILE A 137 6.71 12.31 -14.23
N ASN A 138 5.99 12.41 -13.11
CA ASN A 138 6.11 13.50 -12.13
C ASN A 138 6.93 13.13 -10.87
N PHE A 139 7.68 12.03 -10.88
CA PHE A 139 8.36 11.52 -9.67
C PHE A 139 9.40 12.50 -9.11
N CYS A 140 10.23 13.11 -9.99
CA CYS A 140 11.29 14.05 -9.61
C CYS A 140 10.80 15.33 -8.91
N LEU A 141 9.53 15.71 -9.06
CA LEU A 141 9.00 16.96 -8.48
C LEU A 141 8.44 16.79 -7.06
N SER A 142 8.34 15.54 -6.57
CA SER A 142 7.63 15.22 -5.32
C SER A 142 8.50 14.73 -4.17
N THR A 143 9.81 14.56 -4.40
CA THR A 143 10.80 14.14 -3.38
C THR A 143 11.56 15.32 -2.78
N GLN A 144 11.20 16.55 -3.11
CA GLN A 144 11.52 17.73 -2.32
C GLN A 144 10.27 18.04 -1.48
N PHE A 145 10.44 18.29 -0.18
CA PHE A 145 9.43 18.60 0.87
C PHE A 145 8.90 17.42 1.71
#